data_AF-A0A7S2IW77-F1
#
_entry.id   AF-A0A7S2IW77-F1
#
_cell.length_a   1.000
_cell.length_b   1.000
_cell.length_c   1.000
_cell.angle_alpha   90.00
_cell.angle_beta   90.00
_cell.angle_gamma   90.00
#
_symmetry.space_group_name_H-M   'P 1'
#
loop_
_entity.id
_entity.type
_entity.pdbx_description
1 polymer ?
#
loop_
_entity_poly.entity_id
_entity_poly.type
_entity_poly.pdbx_seq_one_letter_code
_entity_poly.pdbx_strand_id
1 'polypeptide(L)'
;WGRALADLDFVETYAIGMRSVDERAADMAFPLDTAYVQVFPLPSGAHRVMLTMPITDITALLRDLPPDHFELPHVSEMRTHAFRVPMPPAVVDRLSPAVETHHLVVRVACIGDSLTACGYPKQLQALFDRAELRVVVRNFGVGGCTAQKFSDQPYWDEPKLEEARNWRPHFVVSTLGSNDAKQQNWDKAEAFVEDYAALCVEFLERMAPRPVIFLVAPPPVYVDGAFDIQQGVVRDEVQGAVARTAERAA
;
A
#
# COMPACT_ATOMS: atom_id res chain seq x y z
N TRP A 1 5.87 -20.42 -3.57
CA TRP A 1 4.47 -20.18 -3.96
C TRP A 1 4.00 -18.80 -3.53
N GLY A 2 4.36 -18.30 -2.34
CA GLY A 2 3.85 -17.00 -1.91
C GLY A 2 4.30 -15.79 -2.76
N ARG A 3 5.44 -15.82 -3.48
CA ARG A 3 5.72 -14.85 -4.58
C ARG A 3 4.76 -15.00 -5.77
N ALA A 4 4.50 -16.22 -6.23
CA ALA A 4 3.56 -16.47 -7.34
C ALA A 4 2.09 -16.16 -6.98
N LEU A 5 1.76 -16.16 -5.68
CA LEU A 5 0.49 -15.67 -5.15
C LEU A 5 0.51 -14.18 -4.81
N ALA A 6 1.68 -13.55 -4.73
CA ALA A 6 1.81 -12.12 -4.47
C ALA A 6 1.36 -11.29 -5.66
N ASP A 7 1.58 -11.82 -6.86
CA ASP A 7 1.15 -11.26 -8.14
C ASP A 7 -0.35 -11.46 -8.42
N LEU A 8 -1.11 -12.08 -7.51
CA LEU A 8 -2.54 -12.27 -7.65
C LEU A 8 -3.27 -11.17 -6.86
N ASP A 9 -4.14 -10.43 -7.55
CA ASP A 9 -4.99 -9.34 -7.00
C ASP A 9 -6.10 -9.86 -6.08
N PHE A 10 -5.75 -10.65 -5.06
CA PHE A 10 -6.70 -11.00 -4.02
C PHE A 10 -7.03 -9.76 -3.20
N VAL A 11 -8.32 -9.43 -3.13
CA VAL A 11 -8.89 -8.65 -2.03
C VAL A 11 -8.46 -9.35 -0.74
N GLU A 12 -7.67 -8.66 0.09
CA GLU A 12 -7.04 -9.15 1.31
C GLU A 12 -7.96 -10.07 2.11
N THR A 13 -7.73 -11.38 2.00
CA THR A 13 -8.24 -12.33 2.98
C THR A 13 -7.10 -12.67 3.93
N TYR A 14 -7.19 -12.04 5.10
CA TYR A 14 -6.39 -12.23 6.30
C TYR A 14 -5.81 -13.64 6.37
N ALA A 15 -4.51 -13.77 6.06
CA ALA A 15 -3.72 -14.84 6.65
C ALA A 15 -3.52 -14.41 8.12
N ILE A 16 -4.19 -15.10 9.04
CA ILE A 16 -4.08 -14.80 10.47
C ILE A 16 -2.60 -14.98 10.85
N GLY A 17 -1.96 -13.90 11.33
CA GLY A 17 -0.55 -13.88 11.72
C GLY A 17 0.41 -13.25 10.70
N MET A 18 -0.06 -12.79 9.53
CA MET A 18 0.79 -12.13 8.54
C MET A 18 0.34 -10.71 8.24
N ARG A 19 1.29 -9.79 8.17
CA ARG A 19 1.12 -8.35 8.02
C ARG A 19 1.20 -7.89 6.57
N SER A 20 1.78 -8.69 5.68
CA SER A 20 1.86 -8.36 4.25
C SER A 20 1.88 -9.59 3.33
N VAL A 21 1.67 -9.31 2.04
CA VAL A 21 1.77 -10.29 0.95
C VAL A 21 3.20 -10.82 0.81
N ASP A 22 4.20 -9.98 1.06
CA ASP A 22 5.62 -10.34 1.00
C ASP A 22 6.08 -11.16 2.21
N GLU A 23 5.57 -10.89 3.40
CA GLU A 23 5.77 -11.73 4.60
C GLU A 23 5.21 -13.13 4.33
N ARG A 24 4.00 -13.21 3.78
CA ARG A 24 3.42 -14.47 3.28
C ARG A 24 4.28 -15.12 2.18
N ALA A 25 4.93 -14.33 1.33
CA ALA A 25 5.79 -14.84 0.27
C ALA A 25 7.08 -15.48 0.78
N ALA A 26 7.67 -14.88 1.81
CA ALA A 26 8.89 -15.34 2.45
C ALA A 26 8.64 -16.55 3.36
N ASP A 27 7.55 -16.53 4.12
CA ASP A 27 7.30 -17.50 5.18
C ASP A 27 6.53 -18.74 4.70
N MET A 28 5.75 -18.66 3.61
CA MET A 28 5.18 -19.86 2.97
C MET A 28 6.20 -20.61 2.09
N ALA A 29 7.46 -20.65 2.50
CA ALA A 29 8.53 -21.42 1.88
C ALA A 29 8.58 -22.84 2.48
N PHE A 30 8.86 -23.83 1.63
CA PHE A 30 8.93 -25.23 2.04
C PHE A 30 10.19 -25.48 2.90
N PRO A 31 10.12 -26.35 3.93
CA PRO A 31 8.94 -27.08 4.42
C PRO A 31 8.02 -26.19 5.27
N LEU A 32 6.70 -26.33 5.06
CA LEU A 32 5.70 -25.67 5.92
C LEU A 32 5.73 -26.38 7.28
N ASP A 33 6.31 -25.74 8.28
CA ASP A 33 6.27 -26.19 9.68
C ASP A 33 4.96 -25.76 10.38
N THR A 34 4.17 -24.91 9.72
CA THR A 34 2.97 -24.29 10.25
C THR A 34 1.83 -24.35 9.24
N ALA A 35 0.59 -24.50 9.72
CA ALA A 35 -0.62 -24.46 8.92
C ALA A 35 -1.13 -23.03 8.70
N TYR A 36 -1.50 -22.69 7.48
CA TYR A 36 -2.05 -21.39 7.11
C TYR A 36 -3.55 -21.49 6.87
N VAL A 37 -4.30 -20.51 7.40
CA VAL A 37 -5.75 -20.45 7.34
C VAL A 37 -6.19 -19.13 6.74
N GLN A 38 -7.09 -19.18 5.76
CA GLN A 38 -7.81 -18.02 5.25
C GLN A 38 -9.30 -18.24 5.41
N VAL A 39 -10.00 -17.24 5.95
CA VAL A 39 -11.45 -17.28 6.20
C VAL A 39 -12.13 -16.24 5.33
N PHE A 40 -13.11 -16.68 4.54
CA PHE A 40 -13.86 -15.87 3.60
C PHE A 40 -15.32 -15.79 4.06
N PRO A 41 -15.82 -14.62 4.51
CA PRO A 41 -17.22 -14.47 4.85
C PRO A 41 -18.09 -14.54 3.59
N LEU A 42 -19.21 -15.25 3.67
CA LEU A 42 -20.19 -15.37 2.58
C LEU A 42 -21.44 -14.54 2.88
N PRO A 43 -22.15 -14.03 1.85
CA PRO A 43 -23.40 -13.27 2.05
C PRO A 43 -24.49 -14.02 2.80
N SER A 44 -24.43 -15.36 2.84
CA SER A 44 -25.34 -16.22 3.60
C SER A 44 -25.08 -16.21 5.11
N GLY A 45 -24.03 -15.54 5.59
CA GLY A 45 -23.56 -15.61 6.98
C GLY A 45 -22.66 -16.82 7.28
N ALA A 46 -22.50 -17.74 6.33
CA ALA A 46 -21.52 -18.81 6.41
C ALA A 46 -20.09 -18.31 6.14
N HIS A 47 -19.09 -19.12 6.48
CA HIS A 47 -17.69 -18.83 6.20
C HIS A 47 -17.09 -19.95 5.37
N ARG A 48 -16.32 -19.60 4.34
CA ARG A 48 -15.47 -20.56 3.61
C ARG A 48 -14.07 -20.50 4.19
N VAL A 49 -13.47 -21.63 4.49
CA VAL A 49 -12.12 -21.71 5.05
C VAL A 49 -11.20 -22.38 4.04
N MET A 50 -10.09 -21.74 3.70
CA MET A 50 -9.02 -22.33 2.91
C MET A 50 -7.83 -22.62 3.83
N LEU A 51 -7.37 -23.87 3.81
CA LEU A 51 -6.28 -24.37 4.64
C LEU A 51 -5.12 -24.79 3.77
N THR A 52 -3.90 -24.42 4.17
CA THR A 52 -2.66 -24.83 3.52
C THR A 52 -1.71 -25.36 4.58
N MET A 53 -1.45 -26.67 4.58
CA MET A 53 -0.63 -27.35 5.59
C MET A 53 -0.07 -28.67 5.02
N PRO A 54 0.87 -29.34 5.71
CA PRO A 54 1.35 -30.67 5.30
C PRO A 54 0.21 -31.67 5.12
N ILE A 55 0.30 -32.53 4.11
CA ILE A 55 -0.77 -33.51 3.78
C ILE A 55 -1.06 -34.49 4.92
N THR A 56 -0.04 -34.80 5.72
CA THR A 56 -0.15 -35.62 6.93
C THR A 56 -1.08 -34.97 7.95
N ASP A 57 -1.01 -33.65 8.08
CA ASP A 57 -1.76 -32.88 9.07
C ASP A 57 -3.17 -32.56 8.58
N ILE A 58 -3.36 -32.36 7.26
CA ILE A 58 -4.69 -32.27 6.64
C ILE A 58 -5.51 -33.52 6.95
N THR A 59 -4.90 -34.69 6.78
CA THR A 59 -5.60 -35.97 6.97
C THR A 59 -6.01 -36.19 8.43
N ALA A 60 -5.17 -35.74 9.38
CA ALA A 60 -5.51 -35.75 10.80
C ALA A 60 -6.64 -34.76 11.12
N LEU A 61 -6.52 -33.51 10.65
CA LEU A 61 -7.52 -32.47 10.86
C LEU A 61 -8.91 -32.86 10.34
N LEU A 62 -9.00 -33.42 9.13
CA LEU A 62 -10.27 -33.84 8.53
C LEU A 62 -10.96 -34.95 9.33
N ARG A 63 -10.21 -35.75 10.10
CA ARG A 63 -10.77 -36.77 10.98
C ARG A 63 -11.39 -36.18 12.25
N ASP A 64 -10.81 -35.09 12.73
CA ASP A 64 -11.19 -34.45 13.99
C ASP A 64 -12.30 -33.39 13.80
N LEU A 65 -12.51 -32.91 12.58
CA LEU A 65 -13.56 -31.93 12.28
C LEU A 65 -14.96 -32.57 12.31
N PRO A 66 -15.91 -32.01 13.08
CA PRO A 66 -17.28 -32.52 13.13
C PRO A 66 -17.98 -32.26 11.78
N PRO A 67 -18.42 -33.32 11.05
CA PRO A 67 -18.96 -33.18 9.70
C PRO A 67 -20.26 -32.37 9.66
N ASP A 68 -20.98 -32.30 10.78
CA ASP A 68 -22.25 -31.57 10.89
C ASP A 68 -22.08 -30.04 10.84
N HIS A 69 -20.85 -29.54 11.05
CA HIS A 69 -20.54 -28.11 11.08
C HIS A 69 -19.67 -27.64 9.92
N PHE A 70 -19.10 -28.58 9.14
CA PHE A 70 -18.16 -28.29 8.07
C PHE A 70 -18.55 -29.05 6.80
N GLU A 71 -18.74 -28.31 5.72
CA GLU A 71 -18.79 -28.89 4.38
C GLU A 71 -17.37 -29.22 3.94
N LEU A 72 -16.96 -30.48 4.15
CA LEU A 72 -15.60 -30.95 3.89
C LEU A 72 -15.44 -31.30 2.40
N PRO A 73 -14.33 -30.88 1.74
CA PRO A 73 -14.06 -31.23 0.36
C PRO A 73 -13.72 -32.72 0.25
N HIS A 74 -14.07 -33.33 -0.88
CA HIS A 74 -13.60 -34.67 -1.20
C HIS A 74 -12.08 -34.66 -1.46
N VAL A 75 -11.38 -35.77 -1.19
CA VAL A 75 -9.91 -35.85 -1.35
C VAL A 75 -9.45 -35.52 -2.78
N SER A 76 -10.28 -35.81 -3.79
CA SER A 76 -10.00 -35.45 -5.20
C SER A 76 -10.12 -33.95 -5.49
N GLU A 77 -10.80 -33.20 -4.61
CA GLU A 77 -10.95 -31.75 -4.69
C GLU A 77 -9.80 -31.03 -3.98
N MET A 78 -9.06 -31.75 -3.12
CA MET A 78 -7.84 -31.26 -2.49
C MET A 78 -6.74 -31.19 -3.53
N ARG A 79 -6.15 -30.00 -3.69
CA ARG A 79 -5.09 -29.78 -4.69
C ARG A 79 -3.73 -29.85 -4.03
N THR A 80 -2.81 -30.61 -4.63
CA THR A 80 -1.41 -30.66 -4.21
C THR A 80 -0.62 -29.54 -4.89
N HIS A 81 0.38 -29.01 -4.18
CA HIS A 81 1.17 -27.80 -4.53
C HIS A 81 2.06 -27.93 -5.79
N ALA A 82 2.02 -29.05 -6.51
CA ALA A 82 2.99 -29.36 -7.56
C ALA A 82 2.74 -28.66 -8.91
N PHE A 83 1.57 -28.03 -9.12
CA PHE A 83 1.24 -27.40 -10.40
C PHE A 83 0.73 -25.98 -10.23
N ARG A 84 1.20 -25.07 -11.09
CA ARG A 84 0.65 -23.72 -11.25
C ARG A 84 -0.79 -23.88 -11.75
N VAL A 85 -1.78 -23.60 -10.91
CA VAL A 85 -3.20 -23.78 -11.27
C VAL A 85 -3.74 -22.46 -11.84
N PRO A 86 -4.13 -22.41 -13.12
CA PRO A 86 -4.80 -21.25 -13.66
C PRO A 86 -6.17 -21.08 -13.01
N MET A 87 -6.48 -19.85 -12.57
CA MET A 87 -7.77 -19.51 -11.97
C MET A 87 -8.89 -19.62 -13.02
N PRO A 88 -10.12 -20.02 -12.63
CA PRO A 88 -11.26 -20.01 -13.54
C PRO A 88 -11.48 -18.61 -14.13
N PRO A 89 -11.74 -18.48 -15.44
CA PRO A 89 -11.92 -17.17 -16.09
C PRO A 89 -12.95 -16.28 -15.40
N ALA A 90 -14.07 -16.85 -14.94
CA ALA A 90 -15.10 -16.11 -14.21
C ALA A 90 -14.63 -15.48 -12.88
N VAL A 91 -13.58 -16.04 -12.26
CA VAL A 91 -12.95 -15.47 -11.06
C VAL A 91 -11.97 -14.38 -11.47
N VAL A 92 -11.18 -14.60 -12.53
CA VAL A 92 -10.28 -13.60 -13.10
C VAL A 92 -11.05 -12.35 -13.56
N ASP A 93 -12.21 -12.54 -14.20
CA ASP A 93 -13.08 -11.46 -14.69
C ASP A 93 -13.66 -10.65 -13.53
N ARG A 94 -14.00 -11.28 -12.39
CA ARG A 94 -14.50 -10.60 -11.18
C ARG A 94 -13.42 -9.87 -10.38
N LEU A 95 -12.16 -10.27 -10.56
CA LEU A 95 -10.99 -9.60 -10.01
C LEU A 95 -10.47 -8.51 -10.96
N SER A 96 -11.05 -8.38 -12.16
CA SER A 96 -10.70 -7.32 -13.09
C SER A 96 -11.05 -5.96 -12.47
N PRO A 97 -10.11 -5.01 -12.41
CA PRO A 97 -10.34 -3.66 -11.88
C PRO A 97 -11.40 -2.87 -12.67
N ALA A 98 -11.89 -3.40 -13.79
CA ALA A 98 -13.00 -2.85 -14.58
C ALA A 98 -14.40 -3.22 -14.04
N VAL A 99 -14.51 -4.15 -13.08
CA VAL A 99 -15.78 -4.47 -12.42
C VAL A 99 -16.09 -3.38 -11.40
N GLU A 100 -17.21 -2.67 -11.57
CA GLU A 100 -17.67 -1.63 -10.62
C GLU A 100 -17.83 -2.18 -9.20
N THR A 101 -16.82 -1.98 -8.37
CA THR A 101 -16.82 -2.42 -6.98
C THR A 101 -17.35 -1.33 -6.06
N HIS A 102 -18.68 -1.13 -6.06
CA HIS A 102 -19.37 -0.30 -5.06
C HIS A 102 -19.21 -0.83 -3.62
N HIS A 103 -18.58 -2.00 -3.44
CA HIS A 103 -18.36 -2.66 -2.16
C HIS A 103 -16.93 -2.56 -1.60
N LEU A 104 -15.96 -2.01 -2.33
CA LEU A 104 -14.58 -1.90 -1.86
C LEU A 104 -14.35 -0.59 -1.09
N VAL A 105 -13.64 -0.69 0.04
CA VAL A 105 -13.14 0.48 0.77
C VAL A 105 -11.89 0.98 0.05
N VAL A 106 -11.92 2.22 -0.44
CA VAL A 106 -10.78 2.88 -1.06
C VAL A 106 -9.76 3.22 0.02
N ARG A 107 -8.47 3.04 -0.27
CA ARG A 107 -7.35 3.32 0.63
C ARG A 107 -6.53 4.48 0.09
N VAL A 108 -6.38 5.53 0.89
CA VAL A 108 -5.60 6.72 0.57
C VAL A 108 -4.45 6.84 1.55
N ALA A 109 -3.21 6.74 1.07
CA ALA A 109 -2.02 6.96 1.88
C ALA A 109 -1.58 8.41 1.74
N CYS A 110 -1.43 9.13 2.85
CA CYS A 110 -0.82 10.46 2.85
C CYS A 110 0.63 10.34 3.31
N ILE A 111 1.58 10.57 2.42
CA ILE A 111 3.02 10.58 2.70
C ILE A 111 3.54 12.01 2.66
N GLY A 112 4.59 12.31 3.42
CA GLY A 112 5.22 13.62 3.37
C GLY A 112 5.80 14.05 4.70
N ASP A 113 5.95 15.36 4.84
CA ASP A 113 6.63 15.98 5.97
C ASP A 113 5.69 16.26 7.17
N SER A 114 6.04 17.27 7.99
CA SER A 114 5.25 17.74 9.13
C SER A 114 3.87 18.26 8.74
N LEU A 115 3.70 18.83 7.53
CA LEU A 115 2.39 19.26 7.01
C LEU A 115 1.43 18.07 6.92
N THR A 116 1.97 16.91 6.51
CA THR A 116 1.22 15.66 6.44
C THR A 116 1.03 15.04 7.83
N ALA A 117 2.09 14.98 8.64
CA ALA A 117 2.04 14.36 9.97
C ALA A 117 1.04 15.04 10.90
N CYS A 118 0.90 16.36 10.82
CA CYS A 118 0.17 17.15 11.83
C CYS A 118 -1.33 17.36 11.56
N GLY A 119 -1.84 17.23 10.32
CA GLY A 119 -3.14 17.85 10.03
C GLY A 119 -3.99 17.20 8.96
N TYR A 120 -3.65 17.43 7.70
CA TYR A 120 -4.61 17.29 6.61
C TYR A 120 -5.19 15.88 6.41
N PRO A 121 -4.49 14.76 6.72
CA PRO A 121 -5.08 13.44 6.51
C PRO A 121 -6.37 13.21 7.33
N LYS A 122 -6.48 13.79 8.53
CA LYS A 122 -7.72 13.71 9.34
C LYS A 122 -8.85 14.54 8.74
N GLN A 123 -8.53 15.72 8.20
CA GLN A 123 -9.51 16.58 7.54
C GLN A 123 -9.97 15.98 6.20
N LEU A 124 -9.07 15.31 5.49
CA LEU A 124 -9.36 14.57 4.27
C LEU A 124 -10.32 13.39 4.54
N GLN A 125 -10.09 12.62 5.62
CA GLN A 125 -11.03 11.58 6.05
C GLN A 125 -12.43 12.17 6.31
N ALA A 126 -12.51 13.25 7.09
CA ALA A 126 -13.78 13.90 7.41
C ALA A 126 -14.50 14.49 6.18
N LEU A 127 -13.77 14.85 5.11
CA LEU A 127 -14.36 15.25 3.83
C LEU A 127 -14.98 14.05 3.11
N PHE A 128 -14.29 12.91 3.05
CA PHE A 128 -14.83 11.69 2.46
C PHE A 128 -16.04 11.14 3.24
N ASP A 129 -15.97 11.17 4.58
CA ASP A 129 -17.08 10.74 5.44
C ASP A 129 -18.33 11.59 5.20
N ARG A 130 -18.18 12.92 5.11
CA ARG A 130 -19.30 13.83 4.79
C ARG A 130 -19.87 13.65 3.39
N ALA A 131 -19.03 13.20 2.46
CA ALA A 131 -19.46 12.85 1.12
C ALA A 131 -20.03 11.42 1.03
N GLU A 132 -20.11 10.70 2.16
CA GLU A 132 -20.57 9.31 2.25
C GLU A 132 -19.76 8.34 1.37
N LEU A 133 -18.49 8.67 1.11
CA LEU A 133 -17.58 7.85 0.34
C LEU A 133 -16.88 6.83 1.24
N ARG A 134 -16.84 5.56 0.80
CA ARG A 134 -16.17 4.47 1.54
C ARG A 134 -14.66 4.55 1.32
N VAL A 135 -14.02 5.51 1.98
CA VAL A 135 -12.58 5.79 1.90
C VAL A 135 -11.97 5.69 3.29
N VAL A 136 -10.79 5.08 3.40
CA VAL A 136 -9.93 5.13 4.59
C VAL A 136 -8.66 5.87 4.21
N VAL A 137 -8.36 6.93 4.96
CA VAL A 137 -7.16 7.74 4.85
C VAL A 137 -6.21 7.35 5.98
N ARG A 138 -4.94 7.10 5.65
CA ARG A 138 -3.90 6.80 6.65
C ARG A 138 -2.73 7.76 6.53
N ASN A 139 -2.27 8.24 7.68
CA ASN A 139 -1.20 9.22 7.80
C ASN A 139 0.17 8.53 7.94
N PHE A 140 0.95 8.64 6.88
CA PHE A 140 2.34 8.21 6.83
C PHE A 140 3.33 9.38 6.85
N GLY A 141 2.89 10.59 7.19
CA GLY A 141 3.78 11.73 7.34
C GLY A 141 4.82 11.53 8.44
N VAL A 142 6.02 12.05 8.20
CA VAL A 142 7.13 12.12 9.16
C VAL A 142 7.67 13.55 9.17
N GLY A 143 7.72 14.18 10.34
CA GLY A 143 8.14 15.57 10.45
C GLY A 143 9.58 15.78 10.01
N GLY A 144 9.85 16.88 9.29
CA GLY A 144 11.19 17.28 8.88
C GLY A 144 11.67 16.68 7.56
N CYS A 145 10.97 15.67 7.02
CA CYS A 145 11.44 14.95 5.86
C CYS A 145 11.44 15.76 4.56
N THR A 146 12.28 15.30 3.64
CA THR A 146 12.54 15.88 2.32
C THR A 146 12.28 14.86 1.20
N ALA A 147 12.13 15.34 -0.04
CA ALA A 147 12.10 14.48 -1.22
C ALA A 147 13.50 14.18 -1.78
N GLN A 148 14.46 15.10 -1.62
CA GLN A 148 15.83 14.92 -2.09
C GLN A 148 16.60 13.91 -1.23
N LYS A 149 17.36 13.02 -1.89
CA LYS A 149 18.16 11.97 -1.23
C LYS A 149 19.34 12.52 -0.44
N PHE A 150 19.93 13.62 -0.91
CA PHE A 150 21.09 14.24 -0.28
C PHE A 150 20.67 15.44 0.56
N SER A 151 20.03 15.17 1.68
CA SER A 151 19.49 16.16 2.62
C SER A 151 19.60 15.68 4.06
N ASP A 152 19.22 16.51 5.02
CA ASP A 152 19.28 16.19 6.45
C ASP A 152 18.38 15.00 6.86
N GLN A 153 17.19 14.87 6.27
CA GLN A 153 16.26 13.78 6.58
C GLN A 153 15.46 13.31 5.33
N PRO A 154 16.08 12.52 4.44
CA PRO A 154 15.40 11.99 3.26
C PRO A 154 14.23 11.08 3.63
N TYR A 155 13.05 11.30 3.05
CA TYR A 155 11.88 10.43 3.29
C TYR A 155 12.10 8.98 2.82
N TRP A 156 13.10 8.76 1.95
CA TRP A 156 13.56 7.46 1.47
C TRP A 156 13.97 6.50 2.58
N ASP A 157 14.56 7.05 3.65
CA ASP A 157 15.12 6.27 4.75
C ASP A 157 14.10 6.05 5.87
N GLU A 158 12.90 6.62 5.74
CA GLU A 158 11.86 6.52 6.75
C GLU A 158 11.12 5.17 6.65
N PRO A 159 11.00 4.40 7.74
CA PRO A 159 10.24 3.15 7.77
C PRO A 159 8.79 3.31 7.27
N LYS A 160 8.23 4.51 7.44
CA LYS A 160 6.90 4.87 6.98
C LYS A 160 6.69 4.77 5.47
N LEU A 161 7.76 4.88 4.66
CA LEU A 161 7.67 4.65 3.22
C LEU A 161 7.28 3.19 2.93
N GLU A 162 7.95 2.24 3.58
CA GLU A 162 7.63 0.81 3.45
C GLU A 162 6.31 0.45 4.14
N GLU A 163 5.97 1.05 5.28
CA GLU A 163 4.63 0.87 5.88
C GLU A 163 3.51 1.33 4.94
N ALA A 164 3.70 2.46 4.24
CA ALA A 164 2.76 2.97 3.26
C ALA A 164 2.60 2.00 2.07
N ARG A 165 3.71 1.43 1.57
CA ARG A 165 3.69 0.41 0.51
C ARG A 165 2.99 -0.87 0.94
N ASN A 166 3.36 -1.40 2.12
CA ASN A 166 2.75 -2.61 2.67
C ASN A 166 1.25 -2.48 2.91
N TRP A 167 0.76 -1.25 3.14
CA TRP A 167 -0.67 -0.98 3.26
C TRP A 167 -1.43 -0.93 1.93
N ARG A 168 -0.73 -1.05 0.79
CA ARG A 168 -1.26 -1.15 -0.58
C ARG A 168 -2.35 -0.11 -0.87
N PRO A 169 -2.07 1.19 -0.79
CA PRO A 169 -3.05 2.23 -1.09
C PRO A 169 -3.50 2.15 -2.55
N HIS A 170 -4.72 2.61 -2.82
CA HIS A 170 -5.19 2.83 -4.19
C HIS A 170 -4.79 4.23 -4.68
N PHE A 171 -4.73 5.18 -3.75
CA PHE A 171 -4.30 6.55 -4.00
C PHE A 171 -3.23 6.97 -3.00
N VAL A 172 -2.23 7.71 -3.46
CA VAL A 172 -1.23 8.33 -2.60
C VAL A 172 -1.35 9.83 -2.74
N VAL A 173 -1.39 10.55 -1.63
CA VAL A 173 -1.22 12.00 -1.60
C VAL A 173 0.16 12.27 -1.02
N SER A 174 1.04 12.86 -1.82
CA SER A 174 2.41 13.17 -1.42
C SER A 174 2.59 14.67 -1.29
N THR A 175 3.07 15.12 -0.13
CA THR A 175 3.34 16.54 0.14
C THR A 175 4.75 16.67 0.74
N LEU A 176 5.72 16.96 -0.13
CA LEU A 176 7.13 17.19 0.18
C LEU A 176 7.61 18.44 -0.55
N GLY A 177 8.80 18.95 -0.19
CA GLY A 177 9.39 20.15 -0.77
C GLY A 177 9.55 21.32 0.18
N SER A 178 8.86 21.33 1.33
CA SER A 178 9.00 22.43 2.30
C SER A 178 10.36 22.39 3.02
N ASN A 179 10.79 21.22 3.50
CA ASN A 179 12.10 21.04 4.13
C ASN A 179 13.25 20.97 3.13
N ASP A 180 12.98 20.55 1.88
CA ASP A 180 13.96 20.60 0.80
C ASP A 180 14.44 22.04 0.57
N ALA A 181 13.54 23.02 0.68
CA ALA A 181 13.85 24.44 0.50
C ALA A 181 14.69 25.07 1.64
N LYS A 182 15.12 24.33 2.65
CA LYS A 182 16.10 24.84 3.64
C LYS A 182 17.48 25.02 2.99
N GLN A 183 18.25 25.99 3.46
CA GLN A 183 19.52 26.35 2.84
C GLN A 183 20.51 25.17 2.74
N GLN A 184 20.54 24.29 3.74
CA GLN A 184 21.42 23.12 3.74
C GLN A 184 20.95 21.96 2.85
N ASN A 185 19.68 21.96 2.43
CA ASN A 185 19.07 20.87 1.67
C ASN A 185 18.88 21.22 0.19
N TRP A 186 18.63 22.50 -0.11
CA TRP A 186 18.31 22.94 -1.46
C TRP A 186 19.57 23.00 -2.33
N ASP A 187 19.70 22.04 -3.25
CA ASP A 187 20.73 22.06 -4.30
C ASP A 187 20.25 22.88 -5.50
N LYS A 188 19.25 22.35 -6.20
CA LYS A 188 18.60 22.96 -7.36
C LYS A 188 17.28 22.26 -7.66
N ALA A 189 16.38 22.96 -8.34
CA ALA A 189 15.08 22.43 -8.70
C ALA A 189 15.15 21.12 -9.53
N GLU A 190 16.16 20.94 -10.38
CA GLU A 190 16.32 19.71 -11.18
C GLU A 190 16.62 18.47 -10.32
N ALA A 191 17.45 18.63 -9.27
CA ALA A 191 17.76 17.54 -8.35
C ALA A 191 16.52 17.12 -7.56
N PHE A 192 15.74 18.10 -7.09
CA PHE A 192 14.43 17.85 -6.48
C PHE A 192 13.48 17.11 -7.43
N VAL A 193 13.37 17.53 -8.69
CA VAL A 193 12.50 16.86 -9.68
C VAL A 193 12.93 15.42 -9.92
N GLU A 194 14.23 15.18 -10.10
CA GLU A 194 14.79 13.85 -10.35
C GLU A 194 14.54 12.90 -9.19
N ASP A 195 14.91 13.30 -7.97
CA ASP A 195 14.73 12.48 -6.79
C ASP A 195 13.24 12.27 -6.51
N TYR A 196 12.43 13.34 -6.49
CA TYR A 196 11.02 13.19 -6.15
C TYR A 196 10.26 12.32 -7.18
N ALA A 197 10.63 12.39 -8.46
CA ALA A 197 10.07 11.51 -9.49
C ALA A 197 10.50 10.06 -9.26
N ALA A 198 11.77 9.82 -8.93
CA ALA A 198 12.27 8.51 -8.59
C ALA A 198 11.58 7.92 -7.34
N LEU A 199 11.23 8.74 -6.34
CA LEU A 199 10.48 8.30 -5.15
C LEU A 199 9.09 7.78 -5.56
N CYS A 200 8.44 8.50 -6.49
CA CYS A 200 7.14 8.11 -7.03
C CYS A 200 7.23 6.81 -7.85
N VAL A 201 8.21 6.72 -8.76
CA VAL A 201 8.44 5.52 -9.56
C VAL A 201 8.73 4.31 -8.68
N GLU A 202 9.58 4.45 -7.65
CA GLU A 202 9.87 3.35 -6.72
C GLU A 202 8.62 2.89 -5.97
N PHE A 203 7.72 3.82 -5.62
CA PHE A 203 6.43 3.50 -5.02
C PHE A 203 5.51 2.75 -6.00
N LEU A 204 5.49 3.13 -7.27
CA LEU A 204 4.67 2.51 -8.32
C LEU A 204 5.19 1.12 -8.74
N GLU A 205 6.50 0.95 -8.90
CA GLU A 205 7.09 -0.29 -9.42
C GLU A 205 7.05 -1.45 -8.42
N ARG A 206 7.03 -1.13 -7.11
CA ARG A 206 6.96 -2.13 -6.04
C ARG A 206 5.55 -2.58 -5.71
N MET A 207 4.53 -2.12 -6.45
CA MET A 207 3.14 -2.46 -6.16
C MET A 207 2.34 -2.84 -7.40
N ALA A 208 1.58 -3.92 -7.27
CA ALA A 208 0.51 -4.32 -8.18
C ALA A 208 -0.79 -4.46 -7.37
N PRO A 209 -1.93 -3.88 -7.79
CA PRO A 209 -2.04 -2.88 -8.84
C PRO A 209 -1.32 -1.57 -8.44
N ARG A 210 -0.89 -0.80 -9.43
CA ARG A 210 -0.20 0.48 -9.20
C ARG A 210 -1.20 1.52 -8.65
N PRO A 211 -0.86 2.26 -7.59
CA PRO A 211 -1.69 3.35 -7.11
C PRO A 211 -1.64 4.54 -8.06
N VAL A 212 -2.60 5.44 -7.93
CA VAL A 212 -2.49 6.79 -8.50
C VAL A 212 -1.86 7.71 -7.46
N ILE A 213 -0.79 8.43 -7.83
CA ILE A 213 -0.08 9.35 -6.94
C ILE A 213 -0.47 10.79 -7.29
N PHE A 214 -0.98 11.52 -6.30
CA PHE A 214 -1.22 12.96 -6.35
C PHE A 214 -0.07 13.68 -5.66
N LEU A 215 0.66 14.50 -6.43
CA LEU A 215 1.67 15.39 -5.87
C LEU A 215 1.05 16.72 -5.52
N VAL A 216 1.20 17.12 -4.27
CA VAL A 216 0.65 18.37 -3.74
C VAL A 216 1.81 19.28 -3.39
N ALA A 217 1.88 20.43 -4.08
CA ALA A 217 2.86 21.44 -3.75
C ALA A 217 2.59 21.99 -2.33
N PRO A 218 3.63 22.18 -1.51
CA PRO A 218 3.46 22.69 -0.16
C PRO A 218 2.90 24.13 -0.19
N PRO A 219 2.17 24.55 0.85
CA PRO A 219 1.69 25.92 0.95
C PRO A 219 2.86 26.91 1.05
N PRO A 220 2.64 28.19 0.72
CA PRO A 220 3.65 29.23 0.90
C PRO A 220 4.11 29.33 2.36
N VAL A 221 5.39 29.64 2.54
CA VAL A 221 5.91 30.10 3.83
C VAL A 221 5.52 31.57 4.00
N TYR A 222 4.75 31.89 5.03
CA TYR A 222 4.23 33.26 5.23
C TYR A 222 5.16 34.17 6.03
N VAL A 223 6.03 33.58 6.86
CA VAL A 223 6.99 34.30 7.69
C VAL A 223 8.39 33.96 7.18
N ASP A 224 9.12 34.97 6.74
CA ASP A 224 10.48 34.78 6.22
C ASP A 224 11.40 34.17 7.29
N GLY A 225 12.23 33.21 6.88
CA GLY A 225 13.12 32.45 7.76
C GLY A 225 12.44 31.47 8.73
N ALA A 226 11.13 31.25 8.65
CA ALA A 226 10.45 30.29 9.52
C ALA A 226 11.01 28.87 9.33
N PHE A 227 11.46 28.26 10.43
CA PHE A 227 12.06 26.91 10.44
C PHE A 227 13.26 26.74 9.49
N ASP A 228 13.97 27.84 9.22
CA ASP A 228 15.10 27.92 8.27
C ASP A 228 14.72 27.59 6.82
N ILE A 229 13.43 27.65 6.48
CA ILE A 229 12.91 27.40 5.15
C ILE A 229 12.99 28.69 4.32
N GLN A 230 13.59 28.60 3.14
CA GLN A 230 13.71 29.74 2.23
C GLN A 230 12.36 30.01 1.54
N GLN A 231 11.68 31.08 1.95
CA GLN A 231 10.37 31.46 1.41
C GLN A 231 10.38 31.62 -0.13
N GLY A 232 11.44 32.24 -0.67
CA GLY A 232 11.60 32.45 -2.11
C GLY A 232 11.65 31.13 -2.88
N VAL A 233 12.42 30.16 -2.39
CA VAL A 233 12.56 28.84 -3.01
C VAL A 233 11.23 28.09 -3.04
N VAL A 234 10.48 28.08 -1.93
CA VAL A 234 9.17 27.42 -1.87
C VAL A 234 8.18 28.04 -2.85
N ARG A 235 8.18 29.37 -2.98
CA ARG A 235 7.25 30.12 -3.83
C ARG A 235 7.62 30.01 -5.32
N ASP A 236 8.89 30.21 -5.63
CA ASP A 236 9.36 30.46 -7.00
C ASP A 236 9.87 29.19 -7.69
N GLU A 237 10.36 28.19 -6.93
CA GLU A 237 10.96 26.98 -7.49
C GLU A 237 10.16 25.72 -7.18
N VAL A 238 9.84 25.45 -5.90
CA VAL A 238 9.20 24.19 -5.49
C VAL A 238 7.84 23.99 -6.16
N GLN A 239 7.01 25.03 -6.28
CA GLN A 239 5.70 24.93 -6.93
C GLN A 239 5.81 24.38 -8.37
N GLY A 240 6.72 24.96 -9.16
CA GLY A 240 6.96 24.53 -10.54
C GLY A 240 7.66 23.18 -10.60
N ALA A 241 8.58 22.91 -9.68
CA ALA A 241 9.30 21.65 -9.59
C ALA A 241 8.34 20.47 -9.33
N VAL A 242 7.38 20.60 -8.41
CA VAL A 242 6.37 19.56 -8.14
C VAL A 242 5.54 19.23 -9.39
N ALA A 243 5.16 20.24 -10.18
CA ALA A 243 4.45 20.00 -11.44
C ALA A 243 5.32 19.23 -12.44
N ARG A 244 6.60 19.61 -12.60
CA ARG A 244 7.57 18.89 -13.44
C ARG A 244 7.82 17.45 -12.96
N THR A 245 7.79 17.22 -11.65
CA THR A 245 7.89 15.87 -11.08
C THR A 245 6.74 14.98 -11.56
N ALA A 246 5.51 15.51 -11.56
CA ALA A 246 4.33 14.75 -12.01
C ALA A 246 4.44 14.37 -13.50
N GLU A 247 4.93 15.28 -14.35
CA GLU A 247 5.16 15.00 -15.78
C GLU A 247 6.26 13.96 -16.01
N ARG A 248 7.30 13.95 -15.16
CA ARG A 248 8.43 13.03 -15.29
C ARG A 248 8.14 11.62 -14.76
N ALA A 249 7.24 11.49 -13.79
CA ALA A 249 6.89 10.21 -13.17
C ALA A 249 5.73 9.47 -13.85
N ALA A 250 5.06 10.11 -14.81
CA ALA A 250 3.95 9.55 -15.62
C ALA A 250 4.47 8.64 -16.74
#